data_AF-A0A1D7NLE4-F1
#
_entry.id   AF-A0A1D7NLE4-F1
#
_cell.length_a   1.000
_cell.length_b   1.000
_cell.length_c   1.000
_cell.angle_alpha   90.00
_cell.angle_beta   90.00
_cell.angle_gamma   90.00
#
_symmetry.space_group_name_H-M   'P 1'
#
loop_
_entity.id
_entity.type
_entity.pdbx_description
1 polymer ?
#
loop_
_entity_poly.entity_id
_entity_poly.type
_entity_poly.pdbx_seq_one_letter_code
_entity_poly.pdbx_strand_id
1 'polypeptide(L)'
;MKRRLLASAALILVLASCGGDGGTPTPTPTPTPTPTPTPTPSPTPTYPLFSGLTGNQQFSSACAGTTDTGGQIGILPDVGFIRSTTSPSAIDHDFLSATSSWRVASRAPDGTNNTYTFGPDDVVTTTQPNTLAYRQVGANGFGNRFSITQPVFGPSTALVNAQYVRATRVLVRPANLTSDAFCVIGVPTLLTDRPTTAITYTQFVFNGTAYITDRTTAARRQFAISTSTAQVTANATTGAVNVTLTIVGREFLADGSLSTTDTPLGTYAGQSVIDGTQTTFGAPLNRQPDGSVGGGFSGWFFGPQGREAGLAFSFRIIDGNDDLVLGGSLTARR
;
A
#
# COMPACT_ATOMS: atom_id res chain seq x y z
N MET A 1 8.61 13.18 -64.05
CA MET A 1 8.97 12.31 -65.19
C MET A 1 8.46 10.89 -64.91
N LYS A 2 7.47 10.43 -65.67
CA LYS A 2 6.82 9.12 -65.60
C LYS A 2 7.58 8.11 -66.48
N ARG A 3 7.88 6.91 -65.98
CA ARG A 3 8.25 5.71 -66.75
C ARG A 3 7.54 4.53 -66.09
N ARG A 4 6.47 3.97 -66.65
CA ARG A 4 6.27 3.18 -67.89
C ARG A 4 5.98 1.72 -67.47
N LEU A 5 4.72 1.36 -67.70
CA LEU A 5 4.15 0.02 -67.80
C LEU A 5 5.06 -0.98 -68.56
N LEU A 6 4.91 -2.27 -68.26
CA LEU A 6 4.69 -3.33 -69.26
C LEU A 6 4.24 -4.64 -68.58
N ALA A 7 3.04 -5.07 -68.98
CA ALA A 7 2.45 -6.39 -68.75
C ALA A 7 2.90 -7.37 -69.85
N SER A 8 2.75 -8.68 -69.61
CA SER A 8 2.55 -9.80 -70.58
C SER A 8 3.19 -11.08 -70.03
N ALA A 9 2.77 -12.30 -70.33
CA ALA A 9 1.52 -12.95 -70.74
C ALA A 9 1.89 -14.45 -70.80
N ALA A 10 0.91 -15.32 -70.61
CA ALA A 10 1.06 -16.77 -70.51
C ALA A 10 1.52 -17.47 -71.80
N LEU A 11 2.10 -18.68 -71.68
CA LEU A 11 1.97 -19.71 -72.71
C LEU A 11 2.01 -21.14 -72.13
N ILE A 12 1.13 -21.95 -72.71
CA ILE A 12 0.62 -23.28 -72.38
C ILE A 12 1.61 -24.40 -72.71
N LEU A 13 1.60 -25.51 -71.96
CA LEU A 13 1.95 -26.83 -72.49
C LEU A 13 1.03 -27.91 -71.90
N VAL A 14 0.36 -28.64 -72.78
CA VAL A 14 -0.55 -29.77 -72.52
C VAL A 14 0.25 -31.07 -72.61
N LEU A 15 0.09 -31.98 -71.65
CA LEU A 15 0.29 -33.41 -71.88
C LEU A 15 -0.80 -34.21 -71.16
N ALA A 16 -1.51 -35.01 -71.95
CA ALA A 16 -2.47 -36.01 -71.54
C ALA A 16 -1.75 -37.25 -70.98
N SER A 17 -2.32 -37.88 -69.95
CA SER A 17 -2.10 -39.30 -69.65
C SER A 17 -3.35 -39.90 -69.04
N CYS A 18 -3.72 -41.06 -69.60
CA CYS A 18 -4.90 -41.86 -69.33
C CYS A 18 -4.58 -42.95 -68.28
N GLY A 19 -5.61 -43.39 -67.55
CA GLY A 19 -5.68 -44.73 -66.95
C GLY A 19 -5.43 -44.81 -65.45
N GLY A 20 -6.42 -45.28 -64.69
CA GLY A 20 -6.21 -45.69 -63.30
C GLY A 20 -7.49 -45.77 -62.46
N ASP A 21 -8.21 -46.87 -62.62
CA ASP A 21 -9.13 -47.56 -61.70
C ASP A 21 -9.89 -46.80 -60.61
N GLY A 22 -11.22 -46.89 -60.73
CA GLY A 22 -12.18 -46.50 -59.71
C GLY A 22 -12.12 -47.38 -58.47
N GLY A 23 -11.42 -46.90 -57.46
CA GLY A 23 -11.69 -47.23 -56.06
C GLY A 23 -12.28 -46.01 -55.39
N THR A 24 -13.57 -46.03 -55.07
CA THR A 24 -14.17 -45.04 -54.17
C THR A 24 -13.43 -45.10 -52.83
N PRO A 25 -12.70 -44.03 -52.43
CA PRO A 25 -11.99 -44.05 -51.16
C PRO A 25 -13.03 -44.17 -50.05
N THR A 26 -12.97 -45.27 -49.31
CA THR A 26 -13.76 -45.43 -48.09
C THR A 26 -13.36 -44.27 -47.16
N PRO A 27 -14.31 -43.48 -46.63
CA PRO A 27 -13.96 -42.39 -45.73
C PRO A 27 -13.21 -42.97 -44.53
N THR A 28 -11.93 -42.64 -44.41
CA THR A 28 -11.14 -42.97 -43.23
C THR A 28 -11.85 -42.32 -42.04
N PRO A 29 -12.19 -43.07 -40.98
CA PRO A 29 -12.82 -42.49 -39.81
C PRO A 29 -11.91 -41.40 -39.27
N THR A 30 -12.41 -40.16 -39.28
CA THR A 30 -11.73 -39.02 -38.66
C THR A 30 -11.51 -39.37 -37.19
N PRO A 31 -10.26 -39.38 -36.67
CA PRO A 31 -10.01 -39.68 -35.28
C PRO A 31 -10.83 -38.70 -34.43
N THR A 32 -11.68 -39.24 -33.57
CA THR A 32 -12.43 -38.44 -32.61
C THR A 32 -11.42 -37.69 -31.74
N PRO A 33 -11.51 -36.35 -31.62
CA PRO A 33 -10.59 -35.60 -30.79
C PRO A 33 -10.65 -36.15 -29.37
N THR A 34 -9.52 -36.63 -28.87
CA THR A 34 -9.38 -37.04 -27.47
C THR A 34 -9.78 -35.84 -26.61
N PRO A 35 -10.70 -35.99 -25.63
CA PRO A 35 -11.09 -34.88 -24.78
C PRO A 35 -9.85 -34.32 -24.11
N THR A 36 -9.57 -33.03 -24.34
CA THR A 36 -8.53 -32.32 -23.63
C THR A 36 -8.82 -32.43 -22.13
N PRO A 37 -7.89 -32.94 -21.31
CA PRO A 37 -8.13 -33.07 -19.88
C PRO A 37 -8.51 -31.70 -19.32
N THR A 38 -9.67 -31.62 -18.68
CA THR A 38 -10.11 -30.42 -17.99
C THR A 38 -9.06 -30.09 -16.93
N PRO A 39 -8.47 -28.88 -16.90
CA PRO A 39 -7.48 -28.54 -15.91
C PRO A 39 -8.08 -28.70 -14.51
N THR A 40 -7.40 -29.48 -13.66
CA THR A 40 -7.77 -29.63 -12.26
C THR A 40 -7.72 -28.25 -11.59
N PRO A 41 -8.75 -27.84 -10.83
CA PRO A 41 -8.74 -26.54 -10.15
C PRO A 41 -7.53 -26.45 -9.22
N SER A 42 -6.81 -25.32 -9.30
CA SER A 42 -5.72 -25.02 -8.36
C SER A 42 -6.28 -24.91 -6.93
N PRO A 43 -5.59 -25.44 -5.90
CA PRO A 43 -6.05 -25.34 -4.52
C PRO A 43 -6.21 -23.87 -4.11
N THR A 44 -7.32 -23.54 -3.45
CA THR A 44 -7.54 -22.21 -2.88
C THR A 44 -6.54 -21.97 -1.75
N PRO A 45 -5.79 -20.85 -1.75
CA PRO A 45 -4.87 -20.55 -0.67
C PRO A 45 -5.56 -20.43 0.68
N THR A 46 -4.92 -20.93 1.74
CA THR A 46 -5.39 -20.76 3.11
C THR A 46 -4.65 -19.61 3.77
N TYR A 47 -5.39 -18.68 4.39
CA TYR A 47 -4.84 -17.51 5.06
C TYR A 47 -5.05 -17.62 6.57
N PRO A 48 -3.98 -17.55 7.39
CA PRO A 48 -4.15 -17.39 8.83
C PRO A 48 -4.74 -16.01 9.13
N LEU A 49 -5.53 -15.92 10.21
CA LEU A 49 -5.86 -14.62 10.82
C LEU A 49 -4.58 -14.03 11.42
N PHE A 50 -4.47 -12.70 11.46
CA PHE A 50 -3.33 -12.05 12.13
C PHE A 50 -3.21 -12.49 13.59
N SER A 51 -4.34 -12.63 14.29
CA SER A 51 -4.39 -13.09 15.68
C SER A 51 -4.00 -14.56 15.87
N GLY A 52 -3.97 -15.35 14.79
CA GLY A 52 -3.57 -16.76 14.81
C GLY A 52 -2.11 -16.98 14.44
N LEU A 53 -1.33 -15.92 14.18
CA LEU A 53 0.10 -16.04 13.91
C LEU A 53 0.86 -16.44 15.19
N THR A 54 1.76 -17.42 15.08
CA THR A 54 2.52 -17.98 16.20
C THR A 54 4.01 -18.03 15.88
N GLY A 55 4.87 -17.99 16.90
CA GLY A 55 6.32 -18.01 16.70
C GLY A 55 6.87 -16.68 16.17
N ASN A 56 8.10 -16.70 15.67
CA ASN A 56 8.71 -15.48 15.11
C ASN A 56 7.99 -15.04 13.85
N GLN A 57 7.64 -13.76 13.77
CA GLN A 57 6.99 -13.17 12.60
C GLN A 57 7.86 -12.10 11.99
N GLN A 58 7.82 -12.01 10.67
CA GLN A 58 8.52 -11.03 9.88
C GLN A 58 7.53 -10.40 8.91
N PHE A 59 7.26 -9.11 9.06
CA PHE A 59 6.27 -8.44 8.25
C PHE A 59 6.94 -7.51 7.24
N SER A 60 6.50 -7.62 5.98
CA SER A 60 6.59 -6.51 5.04
C SER A 60 5.72 -5.37 5.54
N SER A 61 6.12 -4.14 5.22
CA SER A 61 5.39 -2.94 5.60
C SER A 61 5.35 -1.96 4.45
N ALA A 62 4.24 -1.24 4.29
CA ALA A 62 4.25 0.05 3.61
C ALA A 62 4.21 1.13 4.68
N CYS A 63 5.08 2.13 4.58
CA CYS A 63 5.24 3.16 5.59
C CYS A 63 5.38 4.53 4.95
N ALA A 64 4.87 5.56 5.59
CA ALA A 64 5.06 6.95 5.21
C ALA A 64 4.84 7.80 6.45
N GLY A 65 5.25 9.07 6.43
CA GLY A 65 5.17 9.85 7.64
C GLY A 65 5.72 11.24 7.54
N THR A 66 6.15 11.75 8.68
CA THR A 66 6.79 13.07 8.78
C THR A 66 8.10 12.95 9.53
N THR A 67 9.02 13.87 9.23
CA THR A 67 10.28 14.02 9.95
C THR A 67 10.40 15.42 10.53
N ASP A 68 11.03 15.57 11.69
CA ASP A 68 11.37 16.88 12.28
C ASP A 68 12.87 16.96 12.57
N THR A 69 13.54 17.94 11.97
CA THR A 69 14.96 18.27 12.20
C THR A 69 15.10 19.54 13.04
N GLY A 70 14.39 19.61 14.16
CA GLY A 70 14.54 20.69 15.14
C GLY A 70 14.04 22.05 14.64
N GLY A 71 12.95 22.07 13.87
CA GLY A 71 12.36 23.32 13.38
C GLY A 71 11.83 23.27 11.95
N GLN A 72 12.17 22.22 11.19
CA GLN A 72 11.63 21.98 9.87
C GLN A 72 10.94 20.61 9.83
N ILE A 73 9.65 20.63 9.46
CA ILE A 73 8.92 19.40 9.17
C ILE A 73 9.14 19.02 7.71
N GLY A 74 9.50 17.77 7.48
CA GLY A 74 9.64 17.15 6.17
C GLY A 74 8.76 15.92 6.04
N ILE A 75 8.68 15.36 4.84
CA ILE A 75 8.05 14.07 4.61
C ILE A 75 9.03 12.95 4.90
N LEU A 76 8.54 11.90 5.55
CA LEU A 76 9.11 10.57 5.40
C LEU A 76 8.40 9.96 4.18
N PRO A 77 9.07 9.86 3.01
CA PRO A 77 8.43 9.42 1.78
C PRO A 77 7.83 8.03 1.95
N ASP A 78 6.80 7.74 1.16
CA ASP A 78 6.22 6.41 1.18
C ASP A 78 7.23 5.38 0.68
N VAL A 79 7.36 4.30 1.44
CA VAL A 79 8.13 3.12 1.07
C VAL A 79 7.15 2.00 0.78
N GLY A 80 7.36 1.31 -0.36
CA GLY A 80 6.53 0.22 -0.84
C GLY A 80 6.26 -0.86 0.20
N PHE A 81 5.29 -1.74 -0.05
CA PHE A 81 5.04 -2.89 0.82
C PHE A 81 6.15 -3.94 0.66
N ILE A 82 7.29 -3.67 1.29
CA ILE A 82 8.53 -4.41 1.14
C ILE A 82 9.16 -4.69 2.50
N ARG A 83 10.16 -5.56 2.52
CA ARG A 83 11.11 -5.71 3.63
C ARG A 83 12.47 -5.16 3.20
N SER A 84 13.19 -4.55 4.13
CA SER A 84 14.52 -4.05 3.84
C SER A 84 15.50 -5.21 3.71
N THR A 85 16.16 -5.30 2.56
CA THR A 85 17.43 -6.04 2.40
C THR A 85 18.57 -5.13 1.95
N THR A 86 18.24 -3.98 1.33
CA THR A 86 19.12 -2.84 0.99
C THR A 86 18.28 -1.53 0.95
N SER A 87 18.92 -0.37 0.91
CA SER A 87 18.27 0.95 0.76
C SER A 87 17.65 1.18 -0.63
N PRO A 88 16.59 2.00 -0.79
CA PRO A 88 15.88 2.81 0.23
C PRO A 88 14.97 1.97 1.11
N SER A 89 15.03 2.22 2.43
CA SER A 89 14.78 1.16 3.40
C SER A 89 13.36 1.22 3.97
N ALA A 90 12.62 0.14 3.74
CA ALA A 90 11.42 -0.20 4.50
C ALA A 90 11.65 -0.05 6.02
N ILE A 91 10.56 0.09 6.78
CA ILE A 91 10.60 -0.02 8.23
C ILE A 91 10.15 -1.44 8.58
N ASP A 92 11.11 -2.33 8.82
CA ASP A 92 10.81 -3.72 9.13
C ASP A 92 10.15 -3.86 10.51
N HIS A 93 9.17 -4.75 10.57
CA HIS A 93 8.46 -5.11 11.79
C HIS A 93 8.62 -6.60 12.03
N ASP A 94 9.39 -6.96 13.06
CA ASP A 94 9.63 -8.35 13.42
C ASP A 94 9.11 -8.61 14.83
N PHE A 95 8.30 -9.65 15.00
CA PHE A 95 7.91 -10.14 16.31
C PHE A 95 8.81 -11.31 16.71
N LEU A 96 9.48 -11.18 17.86
CA LEU A 96 10.36 -12.20 18.43
C LEU A 96 9.61 -12.94 19.54
N SER A 97 9.20 -14.16 19.25
CA SER A 97 8.36 -14.97 20.16
C SER A 97 9.06 -15.40 21.44
N ALA A 98 10.38 -15.63 21.39
CA ALA A 98 11.16 -16.04 22.55
C ALA A 98 11.19 -14.97 23.67
N THR A 99 11.09 -13.70 23.29
CA THR A 99 11.17 -12.54 24.20
C THR A 99 9.89 -11.72 24.24
N SER A 100 8.85 -12.12 23.49
CA SER A 100 7.60 -11.37 23.31
C SER A 100 7.83 -9.90 22.97
N SER A 101 8.79 -9.63 22.08
CA SER A 101 9.24 -8.27 21.77
C SER A 101 9.09 -7.94 20.29
N TRP A 102 8.83 -6.67 19.99
CA TRP A 102 8.86 -6.15 18.64
C TRP A 102 10.22 -5.54 18.33
N ARG A 103 10.89 -6.05 17.30
CA ARG A 103 12.05 -5.43 16.70
C ARG A 103 11.56 -4.58 15.52
N VAL A 104 11.79 -3.28 15.61
CA VAL A 104 11.53 -2.30 14.54
C VAL A 104 12.88 -1.83 14.01
N ALA A 105 13.12 -2.07 12.73
CA ALA A 105 14.38 -1.72 12.10
C ALA A 105 14.18 -0.87 10.86
N SER A 106 15.08 0.07 10.63
CA SER A 106 15.13 0.87 9.42
C SER A 106 16.58 1.12 9.06
N ARG A 107 16.83 1.48 7.81
CA ARG A 107 18.16 1.89 7.36
C ARG A 107 18.08 3.29 6.77
N ALA A 108 18.80 4.22 7.38
CA ALA A 108 18.82 5.62 6.97
C ALA A 108 19.49 5.80 5.59
N PRO A 109 19.25 6.94 4.90
CA PRO A 109 19.83 7.19 3.57
C PRO A 109 21.37 7.20 3.55
N ASP A 110 21.99 7.54 4.68
CA ASP A 110 23.45 7.47 4.89
C ASP A 110 23.99 6.03 5.03
N GLY A 111 23.09 5.05 5.02
CA GLY A 111 23.38 3.63 5.15
C GLY A 111 23.42 3.10 6.57
N THR A 112 23.17 3.94 7.58
CA THR A 112 23.16 3.56 9.00
C THR A 112 21.92 2.73 9.33
N ASN A 113 22.12 1.58 9.96
CA ASN A 113 21.02 0.75 10.46
C ASN A 113 20.56 1.26 11.83
N ASN A 114 19.28 1.55 11.95
CA ASN A 114 18.62 1.86 13.21
C ASN A 114 17.77 0.67 13.62
N THR A 115 17.85 0.26 14.88
CA THR A 115 17.05 -0.85 15.41
C THR A 115 16.58 -0.51 16.81
N TYR A 116 15.28 -0.68 17.03
CA TYR A 116 14.60 -0.51 18.31
C TYR A 116 13.93 -1.82 18.68
N THR A 117 14.07 -2.24 19.93
CA THR A 117 13.40 -3.45 20.43
C THR A 117 12.50 -3.06 21.59
N PHE A 118 11.21 -3.28 21.41
CA PHE A 118 10.15 -2.98 22.38
C PHE A 118 9.70 -4.28 23.02
N GLY A 119 10.04 -4.47 24.30
CA GLY A 119 9.69 -5.64 25.09
C GLY A 119 8.42 -5.45 25.93
N PRO A 120 8.05 -6.48 26.72
CA PRO A 120 6.92 -6.40 27.65
C PRO A 120 7.05 -5.26 28.67
N ASP A 121 8.27 -4.92 29.10
CA ASP A 121 8.52 -3.86 30.07
C ASP A 121 8.32 -2.45 29.49
N ASP A 122 8.31 -2.31 28.16
CA ASP A 122 8.07 -1.03 27.49
C ASP A 122 6.57 -0.73 27.30
N VAL A 123 5.68 -1.67 27.63
CA VAL A 123 4.23 -1.52 27.41
C VAL A 123 3.68 -0.34 28.23
N VAL A 124 2.93 0.53 27.56
CA VAL A 124 2.27 1.69 28.18
C VAL A 124 0.77 1.67 27.95
N THR A 125 0.03 2.21 28.91
CA THR A 125 -1.43 2.39 28.79
C THR A 125 -1.75 3.41 27.69
N THR A 126 -2.75 3.10 26.87
CA THR A 126 -3.25 3.99 25.82
C THR A 126 -4.77 4.05 25.86
N THR A 127 -5.32 5.21 25.50
CA THR A 127 -6.77 5.40 25.30
C THR A 127 -7.22 5.04 23.89
N GLN A 128 -6.26 4.77 22.98
CA GLN A 128 -6.58 4.34 21.62
C GLN A 128 -7.14 2.91 21.65
N PRO A 129 -8.36 2.68 21.13
CA PRO A 129 -8.99 1.38 21.18
C PRO A 129 -8.23 0.37 20.32
N ASN A 130 -8.18 -0.89 20.79
CA ASN A 130 -7.54 -2.01 20.09
C ASN A 130 -6.07 -1.74 19.73
N THR A 131 -5.37 -0.98 20.57
CA THR A 131 -3.96 -0.62 20.38
C THR A 131 -3.11 -1.17 21.52
N LEU A 132 -2.02 -1.82 21.16
CA LEU A 132 -0.91 -2.09 22.07
C LEU A 132 0.18 -1.05 21.81
N ALA A 133 0.57 -0.33 22.85
CA ALA A 133 1.53 0.77 22.76
C ALA A 133 2.75 0.49 23.65
N TYR A 134 3.91 0.90 23.16
CA TYR A 134 5.20 0.73 23.80
C TYR A 134 5.92 2.08 23.85
N ARG A 135 6.69 2.29 24.91
CA ARG A 135 7.58 3.44 25.05
C ARG A 135 8.90 3.04 25.69
N GLN A 136 9.98 3.19 24.93
CA GLN A 136 11.35 2.99 25.39
C GLN A 136 12.08 4.33 25.44
N VAL A 137 12.78 4.64 26.54
CA VAL A 137 13.63 5.84 26.61
C VAL A 137 14.99 5.52 26.00
N GLY A 138 15.31 6.15 24.86
CA GLY A 138 16.60 6.01 24.19
C GLY A 138 17.73 6.71 24.95
N ALA A 139 18.98 6.44 24.55
CA ALA A 139 20.17 7.02 25.17
C ALA A 139 20.23 8.57 25.10
N ASN A 140 19.54 9.16 24.12
CA ASN A 140 19.37 10.62 23.97
C ASN A 140 18.23 11.19 24.85
N GLY A 141 17.65 10.40 25.75
CA GLY A 141 16.52 10.78 26.59
C GLY A 141 15.18 10.86 25.85
N PHE A 142 15.15 10.62 24.54
CA PHE A 142 13.92 10.62 23.77
C PHE A 142 13.11 9.35 24.05
N GLY A 143 11.81 9.51 24.34
CA GLY A 143 10.90 8.38 24.47
C GLY A 143 10.47 7.87 23.10
N ASN A 144 11.23 6.93 22.53
CA ASN A 144 10.85 6.21 21.33
C ASN A 144 9.53 5.46 21.58
N ARG A 145 8.62 5.49 20.62
CA ARG A 145 7.30 4.85 20.73
C ARG A 145 7.06 3.93 19.55
N PHE A 146 6.43 2.82 19.85
CA PHE A 146 5.87 1.92 18.87
C PHE A 146 4.45 1.60 19.27
N SER A 147 3.53 1.53 18.32
CA SER A 147 2.21 0.98 18.57
C SER A 147 1.76 0.10 17.42
N ILE A 148 0.95 -0.90 17.76
CA ILE A 148 0.23 -1.74 16.82
C ILE A 148 -1.25 -1.68 17.15
N THR A 149 -2.05 -1.30 16.16
CA THR A 149 -3.49 -1.13 16.25
C THR A 149 -4.18 -2.13 15.35
N GLN A 150 -5.24 -2.76 15.85
CA GLN A 150 -6.20 -3.51 15.04
C GLN A 150 -7.31 -2.56 14.59
N PRO A 151 -7.36 -2.18 13.29
CA PRO A 151 -8.41 -1.30 12.80
C PRO A 151 -9.80 -1.88 13.05
N VAL A 152 -10.76 -0.99 13.27
CA VAL A 152 -12.18 -1.32 13.41
C VAL A 152 -12.94 -0.62 12.30
N PHE A 153 -13.65 -1.39 11.50
CA PHE A 153 -14.41 -0.92 10.34
C PHE A 153 -15.91 -0.87 10.64
N GLY A 154 -16.63 -0.05 9.88
CA GLY A 154 -18.09 0.03 9.93
C GLY A 154 -18.65 1.09 10.87
N PRO A 155 -19.97 1.29 10.86
CA PRO A 155 -20.63 2.23 11.74
C PRO A 155 -20.60 1.74 13.19
N SER A 156 -20.83 2.65 14.14
CA SER A 156 -20.88 2.33 15.58
C SER A 156 -21.85 1.20 15.94
N THR A 157 -22.84 0.93 15.10
CA THR A 157 -23.86 -0.12 15.28
C THR A 157 -23.46 -1.49 14.71
N ALA A 158 -22.40 -1.58 13.90
CA ALA A 158 -21.96 -2.81 13.24
C ALA A 158 -20.44 -2.81 13.02
N LEU A 159 -19.69 -2.69 14.13
CA LEU A 159 -18.23 -2.65 14.11
C LEU A 159 -17.63 -4.02 13.78
N VAL A 160 -16.65 -4.03 12.89
CA VAL A 160 -15.93 -5.23 12.44
C VAL A 160 -14.43 -5.03 12.60
N ASN A 161 -13.80 -5.86 13.43
CA ASN A 161 -12.35 -5.82 13.61
C ASN A 161 -11.62 -6.35 12.37
N ALA A 162 -10.49 -5.72 12.03
CA ALA A 162 -9.60 -6.17 10.98
C ALA A 162 -9.04 -7.57 11.28
N GLN A 163 -9.16 -8.47 10.30
CA GLN A 163 -8.77 -9.87 10.41
C GLN A 163 -7.30 -10.10 10.01
N TYR A 164 -6.80 -9.34 9.04
CA TYR A 164 -5.51 -9.58 8.39
C TYR A 164 -4.58 -8.38 8.45
N VAL A 165 -5.09 -7.15 8.34
CA VAL A 165 -4.28 -5.93 8.38
C VAL A 165 -4.13 -5.38 9.80
N ARG A 166 -2.99 -4.74 10.07
CA ARG A 166 -2.71 -3.92 11.25
C ARG A 166 -2.12 -2.59 10.81
N ALA A 167 -2.45 -1.54 11.56
CA ALA A 167 -1.77 -0.26 11.43
C ALA A 167 -0.73 -0.16 12.54
N THR A 168 0.47 0.31 12.23
CA THR A 168 1.50 0.61 13.24
C THR A 168 1.92 2.06 13.17
N ARG A 169 2.40 2.58 14.30
CA ARG A 169 3.06 3.88 14.37
C ARG A 169 4.43 3.72 15.00
N VAL A 170 5.44 4.30 14.38
CA VAL A 170 6.83 4.29 14.85
C VAL A 170 7.29 5.73 14.99
N LEU A 171 7.42 6.19 16.24
CA LEU A 171 7.95 7.51 16.56
C LEU A 171 9.33 7.33 17.19
N VAL A 172 10.37 7.63 16.45
CA VAL A 172 11.76 7.39 16.87
C VAL A 172 12.63 8.60 16.63
N ARG A 173 13.72 8.71 17.38
CA ARG A 173 14.72 9.77 17.16
C ARG A 173 16.13 9.20 17.03
N PRO A 174 16.53 8.74 15.83
CA PRO A 174 17.92 8.47 15.53
C PRO A 174 18.70 9.80 15.50
N ALA A 175 19.54 10.03 16.51
CA ALA A 175 20.30 11.27 16.69
C ALA A 175 19.42 12.54 16.77
N ASN A 176 19.47 13.41 15.75
CA ASN A 176 18.80 14.72 15.75
C ASN A 176 17.51 14.75 14.90
N LEU A 177 17.21 13.69 14.16
CA LEU A 177 16.03 13.58 13.32
C LEU A 177 14.94 12.83 14.08
N THR A 178 13.78 13.45 14.30
CA THR A 178 12.61 12.74 14.81
C THR A 178 11.80 12.23 13.62
N SER A 179 11.54 10.93 13.53
CA SER A 179 10.71 10.33 12.49
C SER A 179 9.43 9.81 13.10
N ASP A 180 8.29 10.20 12.53
CA ASP A 180 6.96 9.72 12.88
C ASP A 180 6.37 9.00 11.68
N ALA A 181 6.48 7.68 11.67
CA ALA A 181 6.05 6.82 10.57
C ALA A 181 4.73 6.14 10.90
N PHE A 182 3.82 6.14 9.94
CA PHE A 182 2.57 5.39 9.94
C PHE A 182 2.70 4.28 8.92
N CYS A 183 2.51 3.04 9.37
CA CYS A 183 2.72 1.89 8.53
C CYS A 183 1.52 0.95 8.54
N VAL A 184 1.46 0.11 7.52
CA VAL A 184 0.55 -1.03 7.45
C VAL A 184 1.36 -2.32 7.34
N ILE A 185 0.98 -3.31 8.15
CA ILE A 185 1.52 -4.67 8.13
C ILE A 185 0.37 -5.67 8.16
N GLY A 186 0.62 -6.94 7.89
CA GLY A 186 -0.43 -7.95 8.00
C GLY A 186 -0.13 -9.25 7.29
N VAL A 187 -1.17 -10.05 7.10
CA VAL A 187 -1.14 -11.27 6.28
C VAL A 187 -1.47 -10.88 4.83
N PRO A 188 -0.47 -10.78 3.93
CA PRO A 188 -0.67 -10.21 2.60
C PRO A 188 -1.45 -11.15 1.68
N THR A 189 -2.31 -10.60 0.82
CA THR A 189 -2.91 -11.33 -0.30
C THR A 189 -1.80 -11.82 -1.24
N LEU A 190 -1.85 -13.09 -1.65
CA LEU A 190 -0.91 -13.64 -2.62
C LEU A 190 -1.13 -13.04 -4.01
N LEU A 191 -0.06 -12.83 -4.78
CA LEU A 191 -0.14 -12.35 -6.18
C LEU A 191 -0.99 -13.24 -7.08
N THR A 192 -1.05 -14.54 -6.76
CA THR A 192 -1.82 -15.55 -7.46
C THR A 192 -3.29 -15.60 -7.04
N ASP A 193 -3.65 -15.00 -5.90
CA ASP A 193 -5.01 -15.01 -5.36
C ASP A 193 -5.75 -13.72 -5.70
N ARG A 194 -6.02 -13.54 -7.00
CA ARG A 194 -6.70 -12.36 -7.52
C ARG A 194 -8.23 -12.57 -7.48
N PRO A 195 -9.02 -11.55 -7.10
CA PRO A 195 -10.46 -11.63 -7.22
C PRO A 195 -10.88 -11.72 -8.68
N THR A 196 -12.05 -12.31 -8.94
CA THR A 196 -12.60 -12.43 -10.30
C THR A 196 -13.28 -11.16 -10.79
N THR A 197 -13.60 -10.23 -9.89
CA THR A 197 -14.25 -8.94 -10.18
C THR A 197 -13.42 -7.78 -9.66
N ALA A 198 -13.69 -6.59 -10.16
CA ALA A 198 -13.14 -5.36 -9.57
C ALA A 198 -13.58 -5.24 -8.10
N ILE A 199 -12.69 -4.70 -7.27
CA ILE A 199 -12.90 -4.43 -5.86
C ILE A 199 -13.16 -2.93 -5.69
N THR A 200 -14.17 -2.61 -4.88
CA THR A 200 -14.35 -1.28 -4.30
C THR A 200 -14.35 -1.43 -2.79
N TYR A 201 -13.47 -0.68 -2.12
CA TYR A 201 -13.47 -0.61 -0.66
C TYR A 201 -14.48 0.44 -0.20
N THR A 202 -15.19 0.17 0.89
CA THR A 202 -16.30 1.01 1.37
C THR A 202 -16.12 1.49 2.80
N GLN A 203 -15.24 0.84 3.56
CA GLN A 203 -14.95 1.17 4.95
C GLN A 203 -13.48 1.54 5.08
N PHE A 204 -13.20 2.63 5.80
CA PHE A 204 -11.87 3.25 5.86
C PHE A 204 -11.53 3.68 7.28
N VAL A 205 -10.26 3.50 7.65
CA VAL A 205 -9.71 4.02 8.91
C VAL A 205 -8.40 4.72 8.61
N PHE A 206 -8.36 6.03 8.89
CA PHE A 206 -7.20 6.88 8.73
C PHE A 206 -6.40 7.00 10.02
N ASN A 207 -5.07 6.94 9.90
CA ASN A 207 -4.13 7.29 10.97
C ASN A 207 -3.08 8.22 10.37
N GLY A 208 -2.81 9.36 10.98
CA GLY A 208 -1.79 10.25 10.47
C GLY A 208 -1.84 11.62 11.12
N THR A 209 -0.86 12.44 10.73
CA THR A 209 -0.74 13.81 11.17
C THR A 209 -0.43 14.71 10.00
N ALA A 210 -1.02 15.90 10.03
CA ALA A 210 -0.66 16.98 9.13
C ALA A 210 -0.09 18.15 9.94
N TYR A 211 0.79 18.91 9.32
CA TYR A 211 1.36 20.14 9.84
C TYR A 211 1.16 21.24 8.81
N ILE A 212 0.67 22.38 9.26
CA ILE A 212 0.72 23.62 8.48
C ILE A 212 1.72 24.53 9.18
N THR A 213 2.78 24.89 8.47
CA THR A 213 3.77 25.86 8.94
C THR A 213 3.67 27.13 8.11
N ASP A 214 3.35 28.25 8.75
CA ASP A 214 3.45 29.56 8.13
C ASP A 214 4.94 29.88 7.91
N ARG A 215 5.34 30.06 6.66
CA ARG A 215 6.74 30.26 6.26
C ARG A 215 7.27 31.66 6.58
N THR A 216 6.41 32.59 6.94
CA THR A 216 6.76 33.97 7.32
C THR A 216 6.95 34.11 8.82
N THR A 217 6.07 33.48 9.62
CA THR A 217 6.09 33.58 11.09
C THR A 217 6.72 32.37 11.77
N ALA A 218 6.95 31.28 11.02
CA ALA A 218 7.31 29.95 11.53
C ALA A 218 6.27 29.34 12.49
N ALA A 219 5.06 29.92 12.57
CA ALA A 219 3.98 29.38 13.38
C ALA A 219 3.53 28.03 12.83
N ARG A 220 3.41 27.04 13.71
CA ARG A 220 3.07 25.66 13.34
C ARG A 220 1.78 25.23 14.01
N ARG A 221 0.91 24.63 13.19
CA ARG A 221 -0.33 23.97 13.62
C ARG A 221 -0.24 22.50 13.28
N GLN A 222 -0.75 21.64 14.16
CA GLN A 222 -0.75 20.19 13.98
C GLN A 222 -2.19 19.69 13.91
N PHE A 223 -2.47 18.72 13.03
CA PHE A 223 -3.80 18.18 12.81
C PHE A 223 -3.78 16.66 12.86
N ALA A 224 -4.80 16.06 13.48
CA ALA A 224 -5.14 14.66 13.27
C ALA A 224 -6.02 14.55 12.02
N ILE A 225 -5.80 13.51 11.21
CA ILE A 225 -6.50 13.33 9.92
C ILE A 225 -7.58 12.24 9.94
N SER A 226 -8.01 11.81 11.13
CA SER A 226 -8.88 10.65 11.32
C SER A 226 -10.29 10.81 10.74
N THR A 227 -10.73 12.04 10.42
CA THR A 227 -12.03 12.34 9.80
C THR A 227 -11.98 12.36 8.27
N SER A 228 -10.82 12.07 7.68
CA SER A 228 -10.64 12.01 6.22
C SER A 228 -11.46 10.90 5.59
N THR A 229 -11.68 11.01 4.28
CA THR A 229 -12.42 10.01 3.48
C THR A 229 -11.58 9.55 2.29
N ALA A 230 -11.92 8.39 1.73
CA ALA A 230 -11.20 7.82 0.60
C ALA A 230 -12.14 7.18 -0.42
N GLN A 231 -11.64 7.02 -1.63
CA GLN A 231 -12.13 6.06 -2.62
C GLN A 231 -10.95 5.20 -3.04
N VAL A 232 -11.08 3.88 -2.90
CA VAL A 232 -10.06 2.92 -3.31
C VAL A 232 -10.71 1.84 -4.15
N THR A 233 -10.23 1.67 -5.37
CA THR A 233 -10.68 0.61 -6.29
C THR A 233 -9.50 -0.18 -6.82
N ALA A 234 -9.70 -1.46 -7.07
CA ALA A 234 -8.71 -2.35 -7.66
C ALA A 234 -9.34 -3.19 -8.77
N ASN A 235 -8.77 -3.16 -9.97
CA ASN A 235 -9.23 -3.94 -11.10
C ASN A 235 -8.34 -5.18 -11.26
N ALA A 236 -8.89 -6.36 -10.99
CA ALA A 236 -8.13 -7.61 -11.06
C ALA A 236 -7.71 -8.02 -12.48
N THR A 237 -8.42 -7.53 -13.50
CA THR A 237 -8.12 -7.80 -14.92
C THR A 237 -6.96 -6.95 -15.41
N THR A 238 -6.96 -5.65 -15.10
CA THR A 238 -5.93 -4.72 -15.58
C THR A 238 -4.79 -4.50 -14.59
N GLY A 239 -4.95 -4.94 -13.33
CA GLY A 239 -4.03 -4.63 -12.24
C GLY A 239 -4.13 -3.19 -11.73
N ALA A 240 -5.01 -2.35 -12.30
CA ALA A 240 -5.10 -0.94 -11.93
C ALA A 240 -5.62 -0.77 -10.50
N VAL A 241 -4.95 0.07 -9.72
CA VAL A 241 -5.34 0.49 -8.37
C VAL A 241 -5.52 2.00 -8.38
N ASN A 242 -6.74 2.47 -8.15
CA ASN A 242 -7.05 3.90 -8.10
C ASN A 242 -7.28 4.30 -6.65
N VAL A 243 -6.64 5.39 -6.24
CA VAL A 243 -6.74 5.95 -4.89
C VAL A 243 -7.09 7.42 -5.00
N THR A 244 -8.14 7.82 -4.29
CA THR A 244 -8.48 9.22 -4.03
C THR A 244 -8.60 9.40 -2.52
N LEU A 245 -7.88 10.36 -1.97
CA LEU A 245 -7.90 10.73 -0.56
C LEU A 245 -8.44 12.15 -0.44
N THR A 246 -9.50 12.35 0.33
CA THR A 246 -10.01 13.68 0.70
C THR A 246 -9.63 13.91 2.15
N ILE A 247 -8.61 14.75 2.37
CA ILE A 247 -8.01 14.94 3.68
C ILE A 247 -8.73 16.04 4.44
N VAL A 248 -9.12 15.72 5.66
CA VAL A 248 -9.73 16.63 6.63
C VAL A 248 -8.93 16.54 7.93
N GLY A 249 -8.50 17.69 8.45
CA GLY A 249 -7.73 17.80 9.67
C GLY A 249 -8.56 18.39 10.81
N ARG A 250 -8.41 17.82 12.02
CA ARG A 250 -8.84 18.45 13.27
C ARG A 250 -7.59 18.89 14.04
N GLU A 251 -7.50 20.18 14.34
CA GLU A 251 -6.31 20.79 14.96
C GLU A 251 -6.13 20.31 16.40
N PHE A 252 -4.89 20.03 16.79
CA PHE A 252 -4.52 19.85 18.20
C PHE A 252 -4.42 21.21 18.88
N LEU A 253 -5.24 21.41 19.91
CA LEU A 253 -5.23 22.62 20.72
C LEU A 253 -4.11 22.57 21.77
N ALA A 254 -3.83 23.71 22.40
CA ALA A 254 -2.77 23.84 23.40
C ALA A 254 -2.94 22.90 24.62
N ASP A 255 -4.18 22.50 24.92
CA ASP A 255 -4.52 21.56 25.98
C ASP A 255 -4.38 20.08 25.56
N GLY A 256 -3.98 19.82 24.31
CA GLY A 256 -3.84 18.49 23.72
C GLY A 256 -5.14 17.88 23.19
N SER A 257 -6.29 18.57 23.33
CA SER A 257 -7.56 18.13 22.75
C SER A 257 -7.63 18.41 21.25
N LEU A 258 -8.54 17.71 20.55
CA LEU A 258 -8.82 17.97 19.15
C LEU A 258 -9.93 19.01 19.01
N SER A 259 -9.64 20.10 18.30
CA SER A 259 -10.62 21.11 17.87
C SER A 259 -11.84 20.45 17.26
N THR A 260 -13.04 20.94 17.55
CA THR A 260 -14.30 20.43 16.95
C THR A 260 -14.47 20.84 15.49
N THR A 261 -13.60 21.71 14.97
CA THR A 261 -13.66 22.21 13.60
C THR A 261 -12.90 21.29 12.66
N ASP A 262 -13.59 20.85 11.61
CA ASP A 262 -12.99 20.15 10.48
C ASP A 262 -12.37 21.17 9.52
N THR A 263 -11.09 21.00 9.23
CA THR A 263 -10.32 21.84 8.30
C THR A 263 -10.02 21.04 7.04
N PRO A 264 -10.55 21.41 5.86
CA PRO A 264 -10.20 20.76 4.60
C PRO A 264 -8.72 20.98 4.27
N LEU A 265 -7.97 19.90 4.01
CA LEU A 265 -6.55 19.93 3.65
C LEU A 265 -6.29 19.51 2.19
N GLY A 266 -7.36 19.32 1.42
CA GLY A 266 -7.32 19.05 -0.02
C GLY A 266 -7.67 17.61 -0.39
N THR A 267 -7.79 17.41 -1.71
CA THR A 267 -8.07 16.11 -2.32
C THR A 267 -6.88 15.71 -3.19
N TYR A 268 -6.47 14.45 -3.07
CA TYR A 268 -5.30 13.90 -3.73
C TYR A 268 -5.66 12.60 -4.42
N ALA A 269 -5.28 12.43 -5.68
CA ALA A 269 -5.60 11.25 -6.46
C ALA A 269 -4.36 10.70 -7.17
N GLY A 270 -4.30 9.38 -7.27
CA GLY A 270 -3.23 8.67 -7.96
C GLY A 270 -3.69 7.31 -8.47
N GLN A 271 -3.02 6.81 -9.49
CA GLN A 271 -3.26 5.50 -10.07
C GLN A 271 -1.94 4.73 -10.12
N SER A 272 -1.98 3.49 -9.63
CA SER A 272 -0.89 2.52 -9.74
C SER A 272 -1.36 1.31 -10.56
N VAL A 273 -0.43 0.45 -10.94
CA VAL A 273 -0.69 -0.81 -11.65
C VAL A 273 0.10 -1.92 -10.97
N ILE A 274 -0.56 -3.04 -10.69
CA ILE A 274 0.08 -4.26 -10.22
C ILE A 274 0.57 -5.05 -11.43
N ASP A 275 1.89 -5.12 -11.59
CA ASP A 275 2.55 -5.83 -12.68
C ASP A 275 2.53 -7.37 -12.53
N GLY A 276 2.18 -7.86 -11.34
CA GLY A 276 2.15 -9.27 -11.00
C GLY A 276 3.49 -9.87 -10.59
N THR A 277 4.54 -9.06 -10.47
CA THR A 277 5.89 -9.50 -10.08
C THR A 277 6.19 -9.19 -8.62
N GLN A 278 5.61 -8.12 -8.08
CA GLN A 278 5.87 -7.68 -6.71
C GLN A 278 4.59 -7.51 -5.90
N THR A 279 4.68 -7.86 -4.62
CA THR A 279 3.64 -7.70 -3.60
C THR A 279 3.60 -6.25 -3.10
N THR A 280 3.50 -5.29 -4.01
CA THR A 280 3.34 -3.87 -3.67
C THR A 280 2.62 -3.14 -4.80
N PHE A 281 1.88 -2.09 -4.47
CA PHE A 281 1.49 -1.06 -5.41
C PHE A 281 1.96 0.29 -4.87
N GLY A 282 2.16 1.25 -5.76
CA GLY A 282 2.47 2.62 -5.38
C GLY A 282 2.51 3.56 -6.58
N ALA A 283 2.21 4.82 -6.33
CA ALA A 283 2.23 5.87 -7.33
C ALA A 283 2.27 7.25 -6.67
N PRO A 284 2.65 8.30 -7.42
CA PRO A 284 2.47 9.67 -6.97
C PRO A 284 1.00 9.98 -6.62
N LEU A 285 0.81 10.86 -5.64
CA LEU A 285 -0.47 11.48 -5.33
C LEU A 285 -0.47 12.92 -5.83
N ASN A 286 -1.41 13.22 -6.72
CA ASN A 286 -1.54 14.55 -7.32
C ASN A 286 -2.70 15.28 -6.66
N ARG A 287 -2.45 16.51 -6.19
CA ARG A 287 -3.51 17.40 -5.68
C ARG A 287 -4.52 17.69 -6.79
N GLN A 288 -5.79 17.81 -6.41
CA GLN A 288 -6.90 18.08 -7.31
C GLN A 288 -7.49 19.46 -7.01
N PRO A 289 -7.83 20.27 -8.04
CA PRO A 289 -7.72 20.00 -9.47
C PRO A 289 -6.40 20.46 -10.12
N ASP A 290 -5.48 21.07 -9.37
CA ASP A 290 -4.28 21.73 -9.91
C ASP A 290 -3.21 20.76 -10.44
N GLY A 291 -3.26 19.48 -10.05
CA GLY A 291 -2.35 18.43 -10.50
C GLY A 291 -0.97 18.46 -9.86
N SER A 292 -0.76 19.29 -8.83
CA SER A 292 0.55 19.42 -8.18
C SER A 292 0.95 18.12 -7.47
N VAL A 293 2.19 17.68 -7.68
CA VAL A 293 2.72 16.45 -7.08
C VAL A 293 3.53 16.81 -5.84
N GLY A 294 3.02 16.43 -4.66
CA GLY A 294 3.69 16.68 -3.38
C GLY A 294 4.29 15.43 -2.72
N GLY A 295 3.98 14.24 -3.25
CA GLY A 295 4.39 12.97 -2.66
C GLY A 295 3.70 11.78 -3.31
N GLY A 296 3.44 10.73 -2.53
CA GLY A 296 3.01 9.44 -3.06
C GLY A 296 2.26 8.59 -2.05
N PHE A 297 1.82 7.44 -2.54
CA PHE A 297 1.27 6.37 -1.73
C PHE A 297 1.86 5.04 -2.17
N SER A 298 1.94 4.12 -1.22
CA SER A 298 2.20 2.72 -1.49
C SER A 298 1.55 1.81 -0.48
N GLY A 299 1.32 0.57 -0.85
CA GLY A 299 0.51 -0.34 -0.05
C GLY A 299 0.36 -1.72 -0.64
N TRP A 300 -0.51 -2.49 0.02
CA TRP A 300 -0.89 -3.81 -0.45
C TRP A 300 -2.28 -4.25 0.03
N PHE A 301 -2.70 -5.41 -0.44
CA PHE A 301 -3.93 -6.10 -0.06
C PHE A 301 -3.66 -7.18 1.00
N PHE A 302 -4.64 -7.46 1.85
CA PHE A 302 -4.53 -8.39 2.95
C PHE A 302 -5.69 -9.40 2.98
N GLY A 303 -5.35 -10.64 3.31
CA GLY A 303 -6.29 -11.76 3.36
C GLY A 303 -6.78 -12.26 1.98
N PRO A 304 -7.72 -13.20 1.95
CA PRO A 304 -8.15 -13.83 0.71
C PRO A 304 -8.74 -12.82 -0.28
N GLN A 305 -8.24 -12.82 -1.50
CA GLN A 305 -8.69 -12.00 -2.63
C GLN A 305 -8.81 -10.50 -2.33
N GLY A 306 -7.94 -9.96 -1.46
CA GLY A 306 -7.95 -8.56 -1.07
C GLY A 306 -9.21 -8.18 -0.29
N ARG A 307 -9.52 -8.94 0.77
CA ARG A 307 -10.63 -8.62 1.67
C ARG A 307 -10.38 -7.32 2.43
N GLU A 308 -9.13 -7.07 2.79
CA GLU A 308 -8.67 -5.86 3.44
C GLU A 308 -7.57 -5.22 2.59
N ALA A 309 -7.35 -3.92 2.75
CA ALA A 309 -6.26 -3.18 2.12
C ALA A 309 -5.59 -2.28 3.15
N GLY A 310 -4.34 -1.94 2.86
CA GLY A 310 -3.60 -0.96 3.62
C GLY A 310 -2.67 -0.19 2.68
N LEU A 311 -2.58 1.12 2.89
CA LEU A 311 -1.58 1.96 2.23
C LEU A 311 -1.02 2.97 3.21
N ALA A 312 0.18 3.42 2.95
CA ALA A 312 0.80 4.57 3.57
C ALA A 312 0.98 5.67 2.53
N PHE A 313 0.91 6.92 2.97
CA PHE A 313 1.00 8.09 2.10
C PHE A 313 1.65 9.25 2.83
N SER A 314 2.39 10.06 2.08
CA SER A 314 2.91 11.33 2.55
C SER A 314 3.00 12.31 1.41
N PHE A 315 2.86 13.59 1.71
CA PHE A 315 3.09 14.64 0.73
C PHE A 315 3.40 15.96 1.41
N ARG A 316 4.09 16.83 0.66
CA ARG A 316 4.36 18.22 1.02
C ARG A 316 3.85 19.13 -0.09
N ILE A 317 3.05 20.12 0.27
CA ILE A 317 2.51 21.13 -0.63
C ILE A 317 2.81 22.50 -0.05
N ILE A 318 3.31 23.41 -0.89
CA ILE A 318 3.47 24.81 -0.54
C ILE A 318 2.34 25.58 -1.23
N ASP A 319 1.48 26.23 -0.45
CA ASP A 319 0.35 27.01 -0.94
C ASP A 319 0.42 28.43 -0.38
N GLY A 320 0.82 29.38 -1.23
CA GLY A 320 1.15 30.74 -0.77
C GLY A 320 2.26 30.73 0.29
N ASN A 321 1.91 31.17 1.50
CA ASN A 321 2.82 31.22 2.65
C ASN A 321 2.79 29.95 3.52
N ASP A 322 1.84 29.04 3.28
CA ASP A 322 1.67 27.85 4.10
C ASP A 322 2.45 26.65 3.51
N ASP A 323 3.24 25.99 4.35
CA ASP A 323 3.88 24.71 4.06
C ASP A 323 3.08 23.58 4.74
N LEU A 324 2.29 22.87 3.93
CA LEU A 324 1.51 21.71 4.36
C LEU A 324 2.37 20.46 4.21
N VAL A 325 2.65 19.79 5.32
CA VAL A 325 3.32 18.48 5.34
C VAL A 325 2.41 17.47 6.01
N LEU A 326 2.16 16.36 5.35
CA LEU A 326 1.32 15.30 5.86
C LEU A 326 2.00 13.94 5.72
N GLY A 327 1.77 13.08 6.71
CA GLY A 327 2.10 11.66 6.64
C GLY A 327 1.03 10.83 7.35
N GLY A 328 0.70 9.68 6.77
CA GLY A 328 -0.33 8.82 7.32
C GLY A 328 -0.42 7.44 6.68
N SER A 329 -1.35 6.66 7.18
CA SER A 329 -1.78 5.38 6.64
C SER A 329 -3.29 5.30 6.60
N LEU A 330 -3.77 4.50 5.66
CA LEU A 330 -5.16 4.16 5.47
C LEU A 330 -5.27 2.65 5.50
N THR A 331 -6.21 2.13 6.29
CA THR A 331 -6.65 0.74 6.18
C THR A 331 -8.08 0.73 5.66
N ALA A 332 -8.41 -0.27 4.85
CA ALA A 332 -9.70 -0.34 4.20
C ALA A 332 -10.26 -1.76 4.17
N ARG A 333 -11.59 -1.85 4.12
CA ARG A 333 -12.34 -3.09 4.02
C ARG A 333 -13.47 -2.95 3.00
N ARG A 334 -13.71 -4.03 2.25
CA ARG A 334 -14.80 -4.14 1.29
C ARG A 334 -16.01 -4.85 1.90
#